data_AF-A0A973NZ39-F1
#
_entry.id   AF-A0A973NZ39-F1
#
_cell.length_a   1.000
_cell.length_b   1.000
_cell.length_c   1.000
_cell.angle_alpha   90.00
_cell.angle_beta   90.00
_cell.angle_gamma   90.00
#
_symmetry.space_group_name_H-M   'P 1'
#
loop_
_entity.id
_entity.type
_entity.pdbx_description
1 polymer ?
#
loop_
_entity_poly.entity_id
_entity_poly.type
_entity_poly.pdbx_seq_one_letter_code
_entity_poly.pdbx_strand_id
1 'polypeptide(L)'
;VALPAHVCGLAEAARVLDYLAAQSARQCGPCRLGLPAAAADFAELAHGRCDARQLQRLETRVGLLAGRGACRHPDGASRFAATALRVFADDVHHHLRYGPCAAAGNAPVLPLPHTPAPGDGDWR
;
A
#
# COMPACT_ATOMS: atom_id res chain seq x y z
N VAL A 1 -10.70 8.62 -10.86
CA VAL A 1 -11.84 7.96 -10.18
C VAL A 1 -12.13 8.73 -8.91
N ALA A 2 -13.39 9.04 -8.61
CA ALA A 2 -13.78 9.66 -7.35
C ALA A 2 -14.13 8.57 -6.32
N LEU A 3 -13.72 8.75 -5.07
CA LEU A 3 -14.09 7.86 -3.97
C LEU A 3 -15.32 8.41 -3.23
N PRO A 4 -16.37 7.61 -3.00
CA PRO A 4 -17.48 8.01 -2.15
C PRO A 4 -17.04 8.25 -0.70
N ALA A 5 -17.74 9.13 0.02
CA ALA A 5 -17.42 9.46 1.42
C ALA A 5 -17.55 8.26 2.39
N HIS A 6 -18.26 7.21 2.01
CA HIS A 6 -18.41 5.99 2.81
C HIS A 6 -17.30 4.97 2.58
N VAL A 7 -16.23 5.31 1.84
CA VAL A 7 -15.10 4.44 1.54
C VAL A 7 -13.85 4.99 2.19
N CYS A 8 -13.08 4.13 2.87
CA CYS A 8 -11.79 4.51 3.43
C CYS A 8 -10.73 4.60 2.32
N GLY A 9 -10.15 5.80 2.14
CA GLY A 9 -9.10 6.02 1.14
C GLY A 9 -7.86 5.17 1.37
N LEU A 10 -7.50 4.90 2.63
CA LEU A 10 -6.38 4.03 2.99
C LEU A 10 -6.65 2.56 2.62
N ALA A 11 -7.86 2.05 2.86
CA ALA A 11 -8.20 0.67 2.51
C ALA A 11 -8.20 0.44 0.99
N GLU A 12 -8.70 1.41 0.21
CA GLU A 12 -8.62 1.36 -1.26
C GLU A 12 -7.16 1.44 -1.75
N ALA A 13 -6.38 2.36 -1.20
CA ALA A 13 -4.97 2.49 -1.56
C ALA A 13 -4.16 1.23 -1.21
N ALA A 14 -4.45 0.58 -0.08
CA ALA A 14 -3.83 -0.68 0.30
C ALA A 14 -4.09 -1.77 -0.74
N ARG A 15 -5.33 -1.89 -1.24
CA ARG A 15 -5.67 -2.85 -2.31
C ARG A 15 -4.96 -2.55 -3.62
N VAL A 16 -4.87 -1.28 -4.01
CA VAL A 16 -4.12 -0.87 -5.22
C VAL A 16 -2.64 -1.22 -5.07
N LEU A 17 -2.05 -0.97 -3.90
CA LEU A 17 -0.64 -1.28 -3.63
C LEU A 17 -0.35 -2.77 -3.63
N ASP A 18 -1.25 -3.59 -3.06
CA ASP A 18 -1.17 -5.04 -3.13
C ASP A 18 -1.22 -5.55 -4.58
N TYR A 19 -2.18 -5.05 -5.37
CA TYR A 19 -2.25 -5.34 -6.80
C TYR A 19 -0.96 -4.94 -7.53
N LEU A 20 -0.45 -3.73 -7.32
CA LEU A 20 0.80 -3.27 -7.95
C LEU A 20 2.01 -4.11 -7.52
N ALA A 21 2.08 -4.56 -6.27
CA ALA A 21 3.12 -5.46 -5.80
C ALA A 21 3.05 -6.81 -6.54
N ALA A 22 1.86 -7.35 -6.78
CA ALA A 22 1.68 -8.60 -7.51
C ALA A 22 1.90 -8.49 -9.03
N GLN A 23 1.67 -7.32 -9.64
CA GLN A 23 1.99 -7.07 -11.06
C GLN A 23 3.49 -6.80 -11.31
N SER A 24 4.32 -6.95 -10.28
CA SER A 24 5.77 -6.84 -10.38
C SER A 24 6.36 -7.97 -11.24
N ALA A 25 7.20 -7.62 -12.22
CA ALA A 25 8.00 -8.59 -12.97
C ALA A 25 9.11 -9.26 -12.13
N ARG A 26 9.31 -8.84 -10.86
CA ARG A 26 10.29 -9.43 -9.93
C ARG A 26 11.75 -9.45 -10.43
N GLN A 27 12.12 -8.56 -11.37
CA GLN A 27 13.47 -8.50 -11.96
C GLN A 27 14.49 -7.64 -11.19
N CYS A 28 14.06 -6.89 -10.17
CA CYS A 28 14.96 -6.04 -9.38
C CYS A 28 14.62 -6.09 -7.88
N GLY A 29 15.58 -5.71 -7.03
CA GLY A 29 15.41 -5.70 -5.57
C GLY A 29 14.15 -4.94 -5.09
N PRO A 30 13.89 -3.71 -5.57
CA PRO A 30 12.65 -3.00 -5.24
C PRO A 30 11.39 -3.77 -5.62
N CYS A 31 11.37 -4.43 -6.76
CA CYS A 31 10.24 -5.22 -7.23
C CYS A 31 10.04 -6.53 -6.45
N ARG A 32 11.11 -7.19 -6.01
CA ARG A 32 11.05 -8.48 -5.29
C ARG A 32 10.78 -8.31 -3.80
N LEU A 33 11.41 -7.31 -3.17
CA LEU A 33 11.41 -7.15 -1.71
C LEU A 33 10.75 -5.84 -1.30
N GLY A 34 11.01 -4.77 -2.05
CA GLY A 34 10.58 -3.43 -1.70
C GLY A 34 9.06 -3.22 -1.77
N LEU A 35 8.45 -3.50 -2.92
CA LEU A 35 7.02 -3.31 -3.16
C LEU A 35 6.15 -4.20 -2.28
N PRO A 36 6.38 -5.53 -2.17
CA PRO A 36 5.59 -6.36 -1.27
C PRO A 36 5.66 -5.88 0.18
N ALA A 37 6.84 -5.47 0.64
CA ALA A 37 7.00 -4.96 1.98
C ALA A 37 6.30 -3.60 2.17
N ALA A 38 6.34 -2.70 1.18
CA ALA A 38 5.61 -1.43 1.26
C ALA A 38 4.10 -1.63 1.26
N ALA A 39 3.58 -2.55 0.44
CA ALA A 39 2.16 -2.90 0.40
C ALA A 39 1.70 -3.49 1.74
N ALA A 40 2.48 -4.39 2.34
CA ALA A 40 2.18 -4.97 3.65
C ALA A 40 2.14 -3.91 4.76
N ASP A 41 3.16 -3.05 4.86
CA ASP A 41 3.18 -1.97 5.85
C ASP A 41 1.98 -1.00 5.66
N PHE A 42 1.59 -0.71 4.42
CA PHE A 42 0.43 0.13 4.13
C PHE A 42 -0.88 -0.56 4.52
N ALA A 43 -1.01 -1.87 4.33
CA ALA A 43 -2.18 -2.63 4.77
C ALA A 43 -2.32 -2.64 6.30
N GLU A 44 -1.21 -2.77 7.04
CA GLU A 44 -1.22 -2.63 8.51
C GLU A 44 -1.72 -1.25 8.94
N LEU A 45 -1.32 -0.18 8.24
CA LEU A 45 -1.84 1.16 8.47
C LEU A 45 -3.34 1.27 8.16
N ALA A 46 -3.78 0.75 7.01
CA ALA A 46 -5.17 0.79 6.61
C ALA A 46 -6.10 0.05 7.60
N HIS A 47 -5.61 -1.00 8.25
CA HIS A 47 -6.36 -1.78 9.24
C HIS A 47 -6.06 -1.38 10.70
N GLY A 48 -5.39 -0.25 10.93
CA GLY A 48 -5.11 0.30 12.25
C GLY A 48 -4.24 -0.58 13.15
N ARG A 49 -3.36 -1.39 12.56
CA ARG A 49 -2.35 -2.22 13.22
C ARG A 49 -0.95 -1.60 13.13
N CYS A 50 -0.90 -0.27 13.00
CA CYS A 50 0.30 0.51 12.75
C CYS A 50 0.47 1.57 13.84
N ASP A 51 1.67 1.66 14.40
CA ASP A 51 2.11 2.73 15.29
C ASP A 51 2.95 3.80 14.53
N ALA A 52 3.33 4.87 15.23
CA ALA A 52 4.13 5.95 14.64
C ALA A 52 5.49 5.47 14.08
N ARG A 53 6.10 4.45 14.68
CA ARG A 53 7.38 3.89 14.21
C ARG A 53 7.19 3.08 12.93
N GLN A 54 6.09 2.33 12.83
CA GLN A 54 5.71 1.61 11.62
C GLN A 54 5.37 2.57 10.49
N LEU A 55 4.67 3.69 10.75
CA LEU A 55 4.44 4.73 9.74
C LEU A 55 5.77 5.31 9.22
N GLN A 56 6.69 5.69 10.11
CA GLN A 56 7.99 6.21 9.70
C GLN A 56 8.77 5.19 8.84
N ARG A 57 8.68 3.90 9.18
CA ARG A 57 9.29 2.81 8.39
C ARG A 57 8.66 2.69 7.01
N LEU A 58 7.33 2.81 6.91
CA LEU A 58 6.60 2.82 5.65
C LEU A 58 7.05 3.99 4.78
N GLU A 59 7.04 5.22 5.30
CA GLU A 59 7.47 6.43 4.58
C GLU A 59 8.90 6.31 4.07
N THR A 60 9.81 5.85 4.94
CA THR A 60 11.22 5.62 4.59
C THR A 60 11.34 4.58 3.48
N ARG A 61 10.63 3.44 3.60
CA ARG A 61 10.66 2.37 2.59
C ARG A 61 10.16 2.87 1.25
N VAL A 62 9.02 3.57 1.24
CA VAL A 62 8.43 4.16 0.02
C VAL A 62 9.42 5.11 -0.64
N GLY A 63 10.08 5.98 0.14
CA GLY A 63 11.09 6.91 -0.37
C GLY A 63 12.33 6.24 -0.98
N LEU A 64 12.70 5.04 -0.51
CA LEU A 64 13.87 4.31 -1.01
C LEU A 64 13.63 3.61 -2.36
N LEU A 65 12.39 3.39 -2.78
CA LEU A 65 12.08 2.63 -4.00
C LEU A 65 12.32 3.45 -5.29
N ALA A 66 12.10 4.75 -5.23
CA ALA A 66 12.16 5.63 -6.39
C ALA A 66 13.56 5.63 -7.03
N GLY A 67 13.62 5.44 -8.34
CA GLY A 67 14.84 5.46 -9.15
C GLY A 67 15.73 4.23 -9.00
N ARG A 68 15.29 3.19 -8.28
CA ARG A 68 16.10 1.98 -8.02
C ARG A 68 15.65 0.73 -8.78
N GLY A 69 14.57 0.84 -9.56
CA GLY A 69 14.03 -0.25 -10.34
C GLY A 69 14.77 -0.49 -11.66
N ALA A 70 14.69 -1.72 -12.17
CA ALA A 70 15.05 -2.02 -13.57
C ALA A 70 14.05 -1.45 -14.59
N CYS A 71 12.86 -1.04 -14.12
CA CYS A 71 11.85 -0.32 -14.88
C CYS A 71 11.19 0.75 -13.97
N ARG A 72 10.23 1.51 -14.51
CA ARG A 72 9.51 2.58 -13.77
C ARG A 72 8.34 2.09 -12.92
N HIS A 73 8.05 0.78 -12.90
CA HIS A 73 6.97 0.20 -12.07
C HIS A 73 7.11 0.55 -10.57
N PRO A 74 8.26 0.31 -9.90
CA PRO A 74 8.43 0.68 -8.50
C PRO A 74 8.37 2.19 -8.26
N ASP A 75 8.72 3.02 -9.24
CA ASP A 75 8.56 4.48 -9.15
C ASP A 75 7.08 4.86 -9.11
N GLY A 76 6.27 4.25 -9.97
CA GLY A 76 4.82 4.46 -10.01
C GLY A 76 4.15 4.06 -8.70
N ALA A 77 4.46 2.87 -8.20
CA ALA A 77 3.87 2.34 -6.96
C ALA A 77 4.32 3.13 -5.72
N SER A 78 5.59 3.53 -5.63
CA SER A 78 6.07 4.36 -4.51
C SER A 78 5.46 5.76 -4.53
N ARG A 79 5.36 6.40 -5.70
CA ARG A 79 4.68 7.69 -5.84
C ARG A 79 3.20 7.59 -5.48
N PHE A 80 2.54 6.49 -5.84
CA PHE A 80 1.16 6.23 -5.45
C PHE A 80 1.02 6.14 -3.92
N ALA A 81 1.85 5.31 -3.25
CA ALA A 81 1.84 5.20 -1.79
C ALA A 81 2.08 6.55 -1.09
N ALA A 82 3.11 7.29 -1.50
CA ALA A 82 3.42 8.61 -0.92
C ALA A 82 2.27 9.61 -1.14
N THR A 83 1.62 9.56 -2.31
CA THR A 83 0.46 10.41 -2.59
C THR A 83 -0.72 10.04 -1.71
N ALA A 84 -0.99 8.75 -1.51
CA ALA A 84 -2.07 8.29 -0.65
C ALA A 84 -1.86 8.73 0.81
N LEU A 85 -0.65 8.56 1.37
CA LEU A 85 -0.33 9.04 2.73
C LEU A 85 -0.57 10.54 2.91
N ARG A 86 -0.21 11.33 1.90
CA ARG A 86 -0.41 12.79 1.93
C ARG A 86 -1.87 13.20 1.74
N VAL A 87 -2.59 12.58 0.80
CA VAL A 87 -3.97 12.95 0.48
C VAL A 87 -4.94 12.52 1.59
N PHE A 88 -4.66 11.39 2.24
CA PHE A 88 -5.47 10.84 3.32
C PHE A 88 -4.81 11.04 4.69
N ALA A 89 -4.08 12.13 4.89
CA ALA A 89 -3.34 12.38 6.13
C ALA A 89 -4.23 12.37 7.37
N ASP A 90 -5.46 12.89 7.28
CA ASP A 90 -6.43 12.86 8.37
C ASP A 90 -6.85 11.42 8.73
N ASP A 91 -7.07 10.57 7.72
CA ASP A 91 -7.35 9.14 7.93
C ASP A 91 -6.14 8.43 8.54
N VAL A 92 -4.91 8.78 8.13
CA VAL A 92 -3.67 8.24 8.72
C VAL A 92 -3.63 8.57 10.21
N HIS A 93 -3.84 9.84 10.57
CA HIS A 93 -3.87 10.26 11.98
C HIS A 93 -4.97 9.57 12.77
N HIS A 94 -6.15 9.40 12.18
CA HIS A 94 -7.25 8.67 12.80
C HIS A 94 -6.87 7.20 13.05
N HIS A 95 -6.34 6.53 12.03
CA HIS A 95 -5.99 5.11 12.09
C HIS A 95 -4.88 4.80 13.09
N LEU A 96 -3.89 5.69 13.22
CA LEU A 96 -2.81 5.57 14.22
C LEU A 96 -3.31 5.74 15.65
N ARG A 97 -4.30 6.62 15.87
CA ARG A 97 -4.72 7.02 17.22
C ARG A 97 -5.89 6.19 17.74
N TYR A 98 -6.81 5.82 16.88
CA TYR A 98 -8.09 5.22 17.23
C TYR A 98 -8.30 3.83 16.62
N GLY A 99 -7.37 3.35 15.79
CA GLY A 99 -7.57 2.15 14.99
C GLY A 99 -8.36 2.43 13.71
N PRO A 100 -8.72 1.38 12.95
CA PRO A 100 -9.31 1.57 11.62
C PRO A 100 -10.68 2.27 11.71
N CYS A 101 -10.96 3.18 10.78
CA CYS A 101 -12.29 3.77 10.67
C CYS A 101 -13.34 2.71 10.26
N ALA A 102 -14.61 2.98 10.53
CA ALA A 102 -15.71 2.07 10.19
C ALA A 102 -15.75 1.73 8.67
N ALA A 103 -15.35 2.67 7.82
CA ALA A 103 -15.32 2.49 6.37
C ALA A 103 -14.19 1.58 5.87
N ALA A 104 -13.19 1.24 6.70
CA ALA A 104 -12.08 0.39 6.29
C ALA A 104 -12.49 -1.07 6.03
N GLY A 105 -13.64 -1.51 6.56
CA GLY A 105 -14.24 -2.82 6.31
C GLY A 105 -15.30 -2.83 5.22
N ASN A 106 -15.61 -1.67 4.61
CA ASN A 106 -16.63 -1.59 3.58
C ASN A 106 -16.20 -2.26 2.28
N ALA A 107 -17.18 -2.66 1.46
CA ALA A 107 -16.91 -3.24 0.16
C ALA A 107 -16.09 -2.25 -0.70
N PRO A 108 -15.06 -2.74 -1.42
CA PRO A 108 -14.24 -1.91 -2.27
C PRO A 108 -15.02 -1.40 -3.48
N VAL A 109 -14.68 -0.21 -3.95
CA VAL A 109 -15.30 0.43 -5.13
C VAL A 109 -14.39 0.43 -6.36
N LEU A 110 -13.07 0.29 -6.18
CA LEU A 110 -12.15 0.17 -7.32
C LEU A 110 -12.23 -1.25 -7.90
N PRO A 111 -12.44 -1.41 -9.23
CA PRO A 111 -12.58 -2.71 -9.89
C PRO A 111 -11.22 -3.37 -10.11
N LEU A 112 -10.48 -3.61 -9.02
CA LEU A 112 -9.19 -4.29 -9.07
C LEU A 112 -9.39 -5.80 -9.24
N PRO A 113 -8.61 -6.45 -10.12
CA PRO A 113 -8.57 -7.91 -10.19
C PRO A 113 -8.21 -8.50 -8.83
N HIS A 114 -8.72 -9.69 -8.54
CA HIS A 114 -8.27 -10.45 -7.37
C HIS A 114 -6.80 -10.80 -7.52
N THR A 115 -5.97 -10.31 -6.60
CA THR A 115 -4.59 -10.77 -6.45
C THR A 115 -4.61 -12.11 -5.71
N PRO A 116 -4.23 -13.24 -6.33
CA PRO A 116 -4.08 -14.48 -5.60
C PRO A 116 -2.92 -14.35 -4.60
N ALA A 117 -3.06 -14.93 -3.40
CA ALA A 117 -1.96 -15.00 -2.45
C ALA A 117 -0.76 -15.71 -3.10
N PRO A 118 0.48 -15.22 -2.91
CA PRO A 118 1.65 -15.89 -3.46
C PRO A 118 1.73 -17.31 -2.89
N GLY A 119 1.85 -18.32 -3.76
CA GLY A 119 1.98 -19.72 -3.34
C GLY A 119 3.31 -19.98 -2.63
N ASP A 120 3.34 -21.01 -1.77
CA ASP A 120 4.47 -21.35 -0.89
C ASP A 120 5.84 -21.57 -1.61
N GLY A 121 5.85 -21.71 -2.93
CA GLY A 121 7.05 -21.93 -3.76
C GLY A 121 7.54 -20.72 -4.56
N ASP A 122 6.81 -19.60 -4.56
CA ASP A 122 7.07 -18.48 -5.49
C ASP A 122 8.26 -17.58 -5.05
N TRP A 123 8.84 -17.86 -3.88
CA TRP A 123 9.96 -17.14 -3.29
C TRP A 123 11.31 -17.88 -3.38
N ARG A 124 11.30 -19.13 -3.85
CA ARG A 124 12.50 -19.95 -4.01
C ARG A 124 13.21 -19.70 -5.34
#